data_AF-A0A943JRP1-F1
#
_entry.id   AF-A0A943JRP1-F1
#
_cell.length_a   1.000
_cell.length_b   1.000
_cell.length_c   1.000
_cell.angle_alpha   90.00
_cell.angle_beta   90.00
_cell.angle_gamma   90.00
#
_symmetry.space_group_name_H-M   'P 1'
#
loop_
_entity.id
_entity.type
_entity.pdbx_description
1 polymer ?
#
loop_
_entity_poly.entity_id
_entity_poly.type
_entity_poly.pdbx_seq_one_letter_code
_entity_poly.pdbx_strand_id
1 'polypeptide(L)'
;MLREEIKNSIRSLFSKNEYSQEEIEIMLKFHLNEALIEREQEILNELYYKKMAQQNLAITSDKKISTLVSCVSLSKIIPQDYLELPIFKSLRVFKEIKNIYLLYTNESKFNFKEISEKFEKLNIKVIGKNIKNDTIDDIYITIRELAIKGEINKENTIFDITLGLKMSGIAFYKLASERGFISINWKELQLPIYKYDEKNSLYEETNFGKRIPLTVTLELLKEPLKESIKTYTMLNEALENKEYNIISSHFKNIGNDDISFLFENLAQLFTFENISSLDYKKFFKDVEEFLKNIFLYPNFTDFTKERIKEFLASLLVLISFEQKDRKTLIQREFSWLNNSEFYFPFTYIQKQGVYFINQEADILDITTLLKYRDDKLIERVDVEDIDDFEEEIYYKKEIYFYLVLEYFYSKIKDRESNSFLQFFKKSILKEFGISLSGKSDLISRLTLDDFIKIIFYKCDLESLEDYDKEDIQLIKNALNFLNICEIFKEDSTKEIELKDYTLKILKYNIEINLLEEDEMKEAFNKRGKKLQAFAQPIVNFINSTNINFKLTEKNIYEYDIDENREKTSKGLKKDFSRFKTKVVLPLNSIVDRELKKRGIISEEFINFNSRERAFTINSDFYIR
;
A
#
# COMPACT_ATOMS: atom_id res chain seq x y z
N MET A 1 -38.41 -38.07 8.80
CA MET A 1 -37.71 -38.07 7.51
C MET A 1 -37.15 -39.45 7.22
N LEU A 2 -37.23 -39.87 5.96
CA LEU A 2 -36.57 -41.09 5.49
C LEU A 2 -35.07 -40.85 5.36
N ARG A 3 -34.28 -41.91 5.55
CA ARG A 3 -32.81 -41.87 5.39
C ARG A 3 -32.39 -41.30 4.02
N GLU A 4 -33.13 -41.64 2.97
CA GLU A 4 -32.89 -41.14 1.61
C GLU A 4 -33.17 -39.63 1.45
N GLU A 5 -34.09 -39.05 2.21
CA GLU A 5 -34.32 -37.59 2.19
C GLU A 5 -33.11 -36.84 2.76
N ILE A 6 -32.52 -37.38 3.82
CA ILE A 6 -31.29 -36.84 4.42
C ILE A 6 -30.11 -37.01 3.47
N LYS A 7 -30.00 -38.18 2.82
CA LYS A 7 -28.97 -38.43 1.79
C LYS A 7 -29.06 -37.43 0.64
N ASN A 8 -30.26 -37.16 0.15
CA ASN A 8 -30.49 -36.17 -0.91
C ASN A 8 -30.14 -34.76 -0.43
N SER A 9 -30.43 -34.41 0.82
CA SER A 9 -30.03 -33.14 1.42
C SER A 9 -28.51 -32.99 1.44
N ILE A 10 -27.76 -34.01 1.89
CA ILE A 10 -26.29 -34.02 1.85
C ILE A 10 -25.78 -33.87 0.42
N ARG A 11 -26.33 -34.66 -0.51
CA ARG A 11 -25.93 -34.61 -1.93
C ARG A 11 -26.14 -33.22 -2.54
N SER A 12 -27.21 -32.53 -2.16
CA SER A 12 -27.52 -31.18 -2.66
C SER A 12 -26.44 -30.14 -2.30
N LEU A 13 -25.75 -30.32 -1.17
CA LEU A 13 -24.67 -29.41 -0.71
C LEU A 13 -23.44 -29.46 -1.64
N PHE A 14 -23.32 -30.49 -2.46
CA PHE A 14 -22.15 -30.78 -3.30
C PHE A 14 -22.47 -30.73 -4.80
N SER A 15 -23.52 -30.02 -5.21
CA SER A 15 -23.98 -29.95 -6.61
C SER A 15 -22.91 -29.54 -7.66
N LYS A 16 -21.76 -29.00 -7.24
CA LYS A 16 -20.62 -28.64 -8.11
C LYS A 16 -19.45 -29.65 -8.08
N ASN A 17 -19.48 -30.66 -7.21
CA ASN A 17 -18.42 -31.64 -7.03
C ASN A 17 -18.94 -33.05 -7.34
N GLU A 18 -18.21 -33.80 -8.17
CA GLU A 18 -18.51 -35.22 -8.39
C GLU A 18 -17.96 -36.04 -7.22
N TYR A 19 -18.82 -36.38 -6.27
CA TYR A 19 -18.56 -37.41 -5.26
C TYR A 19 -19.20 -38.73 -5.68
N SER A 20 -18.52 -39.84 -5.41
CA SER A 20 -19.02 -41.18 -5.65
C SER A 20 -20.18 -41.52 -4.71
N GLN A 21 -20.97 -42.55 -5.04
CA GLN A 21 -22.04 -43.02 -4.16
C GLN A 21 -21.49 -43.50 -2.81
N GLU A 22 -20.30 -44.10 -2.78
CA GLU A 22 -19.64 -44.56 -1.55
C GLU A 22 -19.27 -43.36 -0.66
N GLU A 23 -18.75 -42.28 -1.23
CA GLU A 23 -18.37 -41.08 -0.48
C GLU A 23 -19.58 -40.34 0.11
N ILE A 24 -20.68 -40.26 -0.65
CA ILE A 24 -21.96 -39.73 -0.14
C ILE A 24 -22.49 -40.59 1.01
N GLU A 25 -22.35 -41.92 0.91
CA GLU A 25 -22.79 -42.84 1.94
C GLU A 25 -21.97 -42.70 3.23
N ILE A 26 -20.65 -42.56 3.11
CA ILE A 26 -19.76 -42.29 4.25
C ILE A 26 -20.14 -40.97 4.94
N MET A 27 -20.42 -39.91 4.18
CA MET A 27 -20.89 -38.64 4.74
C MET A 27 -22.24 -38.75 5.44
N LEU A 28 -23.16 -39.56 4.90
CA LEU A 28 -24.45 -39.82 5.52
C LEU A 28 -24.29 -40.53 6.86
N LYS A 29 -23.49 -41.62 6.90
CA LYS A 29 -23.15 -42.34 8.13
C LYS A 29 -22.54 -41.39 9.16
N PHE A 30 -21.54 -40.61 8.74
CA PHE A 30 -20.91 -39.59 9.55
C PHE A 30 -21.97 -38.64 10.14
N HIS A 31 -22.86 -38.09 9.30
CA HIS A 31 -23.85 -37.10 9.71
C HIS A 31 -24.84 -37.67 10.73
N LEU A 32 -25.31 -38.89 10.50
CA LEU A 32 -26.25 -39.62 11.38
C LEU A 32 -25.61 -40.15 12.68
N ASN A 33 -24.30 -39.95 12.89
CA ASN A 33 -23.53 -40.51 14.01
C ASN A 33 -23.48 -42.05 14.00
N GLU A 34 -23.61 -42.67 12.84
CA GLU A 34 -23.34 -44.09 12.66
C GLU A 34 -21.82 -44.35 12.81
N ALA A 35 -21.45 -45.53 13.29
CA ALA A 35 -20.05 -45.90 13.42
C ALA A 35 -19.40 -46.03 12.03
N LEU A 36 -18.31 -45.29 11.80
CA LEU A 36 -17.47 -45.42 10.62
C LEU A 36 -16.37 -46.45 10.89
N ILE A 37 -16.17 -47.40 9.97
CA ILE A 37 -15.01 -48.30 10.03
C ILE A 37 -13.73 -47.54 9.65
N GLU A 38 -12.56 -48.09 9.99
CA GLU A 38 -11.25 -47.46 9.78
C GLU A 38 -11.06 -46.95 8.34
N ARG A 39 -11.34 -47.80 7.33
CA ARG A 39 -11.28 -47.43 5.91
C ARG A 39 -12.20 -46.25 5.55
N GLU A 40 -13.40 -46.17 6.13
CA GLU A 40 -14.32 -45.06 5.84
C GLU A 40 -13.83 -43.75 6.48
N GLN A 41 -13.18 -43.83 7.64
CA GLN A 41 -12.53 -42.68 8.29
C GLN A 41 -11.33 -42.19 7.47
N GLU A 42 -10.52 -43.10 6.92
CA GLU A 42 -9.42 -42.78 6.02
C GLU A 42 -9.91 -42.05 4.77
N ILE A 43 -10.94 -42.57 4.10
CA ILE A 43 -11.55 -41.93 2.92
C ILE A 43 -12.04 -40.52 3.28
N LEU A 44 -12.73 -40.35 4.40
CA LEU A 44 -13.22 -39.03 4.83
C LEU A 44 -12.07 -38.05 5.11
N ASN A 45 -10.98 -38.51 5.70
CA ASN A 45 -9.76 -37.72 5.91
C ASN A 45 -9.11 -37.32 4.57
N GLU A 46 -8.96 -38.25 3.63
CA GLU A 46 -8.39 -37.96 2.30
C GLU A 46 -9.21 -36.92 1.55
N LEU A 47 -10.54 -37.07 1.55
CA LEU A 47 -11.45 -36.09 0.96
C LEU A 47 -11.33 -34.72 1.63
N TYR A 48 -11.24 -34.70 2.96
CA TYR A 48 -11.05 -33.47 3.71
C TYR A 48 -9.71 -32.80 3.35
N TYR A 49 -8.62 -33.55 3.25
CA TYR A 49 -7.31 -33.02 2.84
C TYR A 49 -7.32 -32.47 1.43
N LYS A 50 -7.95 -33.18 0.50
CA LYS A 50 -8.16 -32.69 -0.87
C LYS A 50 -8.97 -31.39 -0.86
N LYS A 51 -10.02 -31.31 -0.04
CA LYS A 51 -10.83 -30.11 0.10
C LYS A 51 -10.03 -28.94 0.69
N MET A 52 -9.20 -29.19 1.70
CA MET A 52 -8.32 -28.21 2.33
C MET A 52 -7.24 -27.69 1.38
N ALA A 53 -6.62 -28.57 0.57
CA ALA A 53 -5.66 -28.17 -0.45
C ALA A 53 -6.27 -27.25 -1.53
N GLN A 54 -7.59 -27.37 -1.77
CA GLN A 54 -8.33 -26.46 -2.64
C GLN A 54 -8.64 -25.10 -1.99
N GLN A 55 -8.51 -24.96 -0.67
CA GLN A 55 -8.75 -23.70 0.04
C GLN A 55 -7.59 -22.70 -0.05
N ASN A 56 -6.61 -22.95 -0.93
CA ASN A 56 -5.51 -22.04 -1.17
C ASN A 56 -6.03 -20.66 -1.58
N LEU A 57 -5.85 -19.71 -0.67
CA LEU A 57 -6.00 -18.29 -0.95
C LEU A 57 -4.74 -17.81 -1.68
N ALA A 58 -4.91 -17.25 -2.87
CA ALA A 58 -3.92 -16.42 -3.58
C ALA A 58 -3.94 -14.99 -3.02
N ILE A 59 -3.98 -14.88 -1.69
CA ILE A 59 -4.02 -13.58 -1.01
C ILE A 59 -2.76 -12.78 -1.32
N THR A 60 -1.73 -13.38 -1.92
CA THR A 60 -0.58 -12.72 -2.54
C THR A 60 0.40 -13.79 -3.00
N SER A 61 0.62 -13.96 -4.31
CA SER A 61 1.65 -14.92 -4.78
C SER A 61 3.09 -14.55 -4.37
N ASP A 62 3.31 -13.39 -3.71
CA ASP A 62 4.61 -12.93 -3.21
C ASP A 62 4.67 -12.64 -1.69
N LYS A 63 3.56 -12.56 -0.94
CA LYS A 63 3.58 -12.10 0.47
C LYS A 63 3.65 -13.30 1.41
N LYS A 64 4.76 -13.38 2.12
CA LYS A 64 5.06 -14.45 3.07
C LYS A 64 4.31 -14.24 4.39
N ILE A 65 3.14 -14.86 4.51
CA ILE A 65 2.36 -14.81 5.76
C ILE A 65 3.04 -15.67 6.82
N SER A 66 3.70 -15.02 7.76
CA SER A 66 4.45 -15.67 8.84
C SER A 66 3.72 -15.65 10.19
N THR A 67 2.67 -14.85 10.31
CA THR A 67 2.03 -14.52 11.58
C THR A 67 0.51 -14.64 11.50
N LEU A 68 -0.10 -15.29 12.49
CA LEU A 68 -1.56 -15.42 12.63
C LEU A 68 -2.01 -14.85 13.98
N VAL A 69 -3.11 -14.10 13.98
CA VAL A 69 -3.80 -13.70 15.21
C VAL A 69 -5.20 -14.30 15.21
N SER A 70 -5.59 -14.94 16.30
CA SER A 70 -6.94 -15.51 16.45
C SER A 70 -7.38 -15.56 17.91
N CYS A 71 -8.68 -15.73 18.13
CA CYS A 71 -9.24 -15.93 19.46
C CYS A 71 -9.38 -17.42 19.82
N VAL A 72 -9.28 -17.71 21.11
CA VAL A 72 -9.53 -19.03 21.68
C VAL A 72 -10.97 -19.12 22.16
N SER A 73 -11.74 -20.04 21.57
CA SER A 73 -13.11 -20.33 21.98
C SER A 73 -13.19 -21.50 22.97
N LEU A 74 -14.37 -21.71 23.55
CA LEU A 74 -14.69 -22.88 24.39
C LEU A 74 -15.00 -24.15 23.57
N SER A 75 -14.85 -24.11 22.24
CA SER A 75 -15.10 -25.27 21.38
C SER A 75 -14.18 -26.45 21.76
N LYS A 76 -14.75 -27.66 21.83
CA LYS A 76 -13.98 -28.86 22.13
C LYS A 76 -12.95 -29.12 21.04
N ILE A 77 -11.74 -29.50 21.47
CA ILE A 77 -10.68 -29.94 20.57
C ILE A 77 -10.91 -31.42 20.29
N ILE A 78 -11.23 -31.75 19.04
CA ILE A 78 -11.58 -33.09 18.61
C ILE A 78 -10.37 -33.73 17.91
N PRO A 79 -10.06 -35.03 18.12
CA PRO A 79 -8.92 -35.68 17.48
C PRO A 79 -9.00 -35.81 15.95
N GLN A 80 -10.21 -35.93 15.40
CA GLN A 80 -10.43 -36.12 13.97
C GLN A 80 -10.13 -34.85 13.18
N ASP A 81 -9.25 -34.94 12.17
CA ASP A 81 -8.80 -33.81 11.34
C ASP A 81 -9.96 -33.10 10.63
N TYR A 82 -10.92 -33.87 10.10
CA TYR A 82 -12.11 -33.31 9.44
C TYR A 82 -13.08 -32.57 10.38
N LEU A 83 -12.80 -32.52 11.69
CA LEU A 83 -13.53 -31.75 12.71
C LEU A 83 -12.64 -30.74 13.44
N GLU A 84 -11.45 -30.45 12.91
CA GLU A 84 -10.50 -29.58 13.57
C GLU A 84 -11.01 -28.13 13.75
N LEU A 85 -10.39 -27.41 14.69
CA LEU A 85 -10.67 -25.99 14.89
C LEU A 85 -10.16 -25.16 13.69
N PRO A 86 -10.82 -24.04 13.36
CA PRO A 86 -10.40 -23.11 12.30
C PRO A 86 -8.90 -22.77 12.27
N ILE A 87 -8.29 -22.60 13.44
CA ILE A 87 -6.86 -22.29 13.53
C ILE A 87 -5.95 -23.38 12.95
N PHE A 88 -6.30 -24.66 13.08
CA PHE A 88 -5.54 -25.76 12.47
C PHE A 88 -5.71 -25.74 10.94
N LYS A 89 -6.92 -25.43 10.47
CA LYS A 89 -7.23 -25.26 9.04
C LYS A 89 -6.38 -24.16 8.41
N SER A 90 -6.27 -23.03 9.10
CA SER A 90 -5.43 -21.91 8.70
C SER A 90 -3.97 -22.34 8.49
N LEU A 91 -3.40 -23.18 9.35
CA LEU A 91 -2.03 -23.69 9.19
C LEU A 91 -1.85 -24.66 8.04
N ARG A 92 -2.89 -25.42 7.67
CA ARG A 92 -2.85 -26.31 6.50
C ARG A 92 -2.76 -25.52 5.19
N VAL A 93 -3.38 -24.33 5.15
CA VAL A 93 -3.35 -23.42 4.00
C VAL A 93 -2.09 -22.56 4.01
N PHE A 94 -1.79 -21.89 5.13
CA PHE A 94 -0.69 -20.94 5.27
C PHE A 94 0.54 -21.60 5.91
N LYS A 95 1.30 -22.32 5.09
CA LYS A 95 2.42 -23.16 5.54
C LYS A 95 3.62 -22.39 6.12
N GLU A 96 3.72 -21.10 5.87
CA GLU A 96 4.84 -20.26 6.32
C GLU A 96 4.63 -19.65 7.72
N ILE A 97 3.45 -19.85 8.33
CA ILE A 97 3.17 -19.34 9.67
C ILE A 97 4.10 -20.00 10.68
N LYS A 98 4.84 -19.16 11.41
CA LYS A 98 5.72 -19.56 12.52
C LYS A 98 5.35 -18.91 13.84
N ASN A 99 4.59 -17.83 13.82
CA ASN A 99 4.16 -17.11 15.01
C ASN A 99 2.62 -17.06 15.06
N ILE A 100 2.05 -17.39 16.22
CA ILE A 100 0.61 -17.31 16.47
C ILE A 100 0.37 -16.48 17.73
N TYR A 101 -0.43 -15.43 17.63
CA TYR A 101 -0.97 -14.72 18.78
C TYR A 101 -2.38 -15.23 19.08
N LEU A 102 -2.55 -15.80 20.27
CA LEU A 102 -3.83 -16.32 20.75
C LEU A 102 -4.41 -15.43 21.83
N LEU A 103 -5.55 -14.84 21.51
CA LEU A 103 -6.35 -14.03 22.42
C LEU A 103 -7.27 -14.97 23.22
N TYR A 104 -7.12 -15.02 24.54
CA TYR A 104 -7.86 -15.94 25.40
C TYR A 104 -8.36 -15.25 26.66
N THR A 105 -9.46 -15.75 27.21
CA THR A 105 -10.01 -15.30 28.50
C THR A 105 -9.65 -16.29 29.61
N ASN A 106 -10.00 -16.00 30.85
CA ASN A 106 -9.76 -16.95 31.94
C ASN A 106 -10.52 -18.26 31.74
N GLU A 107 -11.71 -18.20 31.14
CA GLU A 107 -12.57 -19.34 30.82
C GLU A 107 -11.97 -20.22 29.71
N SER A 108 -11.36 -19.61 28.68
CA SER A 108 -10.75 -20.34 27.57
C SER A 108 -9.28 -20.70 27.78
N LYS A 109 -8.72 -20.40 28.96
CA LYS A 109 -7.31 -20.68 29.31
C LYS A 109 -6.92 -22.15 29.19
N PHE A 110 -7.84 -23.08 29.49
CA PHE A 110 -7.59 -24.52 29.33
C PHE A 110 -7.37 -24.87 27.84
N ASN A 111 -8.30 -24.45 26.98
CA ASN A 111 -8.20 -24.68 25.53
C ASN A 111 -6.96 -23.99 24.94
N PHE A 112 -6.60 -22.80 25.41
CA PHE A 112 -5.37 -22.11 25.01
C PHE A 112 -4.14 -22.99 25.26
N LYS A 113 -4.02 -23.60 26.45
CA LYS A 113 -2.88 -24.49 26.76
C LYS A 113 -2.85 -25.71 25.84
N GLU A 114 -3.98 -26.38 25.66
CA GLU A 114 -4.05 -27.57 24.82
C GLU A 114 -3.70 -27.27 23.35
N ILE A 115 -4.17 -26.13 22.82
CA ILE A 115 -3.82 -25.66 21.46
C ILE A 115 -2.32 -25.34 21.39
N SER A 116 -1.78 -24.65 22.40
CA SER A 116 -0.37 -24.27 22.44
C SER A 116 0.55 -25.50 22.43
N GLU A 117 0.26 -26.51 23.26
CA GLU A 117 1.02 -27.76 23.32
C GLU A 117 1.01 -28.52 21.98
N LYS A 118 -0.10 -28.47 21.23
CA LYS A 118 -0.17 -29.07 19.88
C LYS A 118 0.70 -28.31 18.88
N PHE A 119 0.75 -26.98 18.94
CA PHE A 119 1.53 -26.17 18.01
C PHE A 119 3.02 -26.13 18.31
N GLU A 120 3.42 -26.20 19.58
CA GLU A 120 4.84 -26.32 19.96
C GLU A 120 5.47 -27.58 19.35
N LYS A 121 4.73 -28.69 19.27
CA LYS A 121 5.17 -29.92 18.60
C LYS A 121 5.40 -29.75 17.10
N LEU A 122 4.82 -28.72 16.49
CA LEU A 122 4.98 -28.36 15.08
C LEU A 122 6.05 -27.27 14.88
N ASN A 123 6.83 -26.93 15.92
CA ASN A 123 7.82 -25.86 15.90
C ASN A 123 7.23 -24.47 15.57
N ILE A 124 5.99 -24.23 16.02
CA ILE A 124 5.30 -22.95 15.88
C ILE A 124 5.30 -22.24 17.23
N LYS A 125 5.72 -20.97 17.25
CA LYS A 125 5.72 -20.13 18.45
C LYS A 125 4.31 -19.61 18.73
N VAL A 126 3.75 -19.99 19.88
CA VAL A 126 2.44 -19.51 20.33
C VAL A 126 2.61 -18.49 21.45
N ILE A 127 1.98 -17.32 21.31
CA ILE A 127 2.03 -16.22 22.26
C ILE A 127 0.60 -15.94 22.73
N GLY A 128 0.32 -16.25 24.00
CA GLY A 128 -0.97 -15.98 24.61
C GLY A 128 -1.10 -14.52 25.05
N LYS A 129 -2.23 -13.88 24.73
CA LYS A 129 -2.63 -12.58 25.29
C LYS A 129 -3.95 -12.75 26.03
N ASN A 130 -3.91 -12.56 27.35
CA ASN A 130 -5.09 -12.67 28.20
C ASN A 130 -5.95 -11.40 28.07
N ILE A 131 -7.23 -11.57 27.76
CA ILE A 131 -8.23 -10.50 27.69
C ILE A 131 -9.16 -10.64 28.88
N LYS A 132 -9.40 -9.54 29.60
CA LYS A 132 -10.15 -9.57 30.87
C LYS A 132 -11.67 -9.69 30.68
N ASN A 133 -12.29 -8.82 29.88
CA ASN A 133 -13.75 -8.71 29.82
C ASN A 133 -14.36 -9.12 28.47
N ASP A 134 -13.55 -9.57 27.51
CA ASP A 134 -13.96 -9.92 26.13
C ASP A 134 -14.81 -8.82 25.45
N THR A 135 -14.54 -7.57 25.81
CA THR A 135 -15.15 -6.38 25.18
C THR A 135 -14.43 -6.04 23.88
N ILE A 136 -15.10 -5.31 22.99
CA ILE A 136 -14.46 -4.79 21.77
C ILE A 136 -13.20 -4.00 22.12
N ASP A 137 -13.26 -3.14 23.16
CA ASP A 137 -12.15 -2.28 23.54
C ASP A 137 -10.95 -3.06 24.08
N ASP A 138 -11.15 -4.07 24.93
CA ASP A 138 -10.03 -4.86 25.47
C ASP A 138 -9.29 -5.61 24.35
N ILE A 139 -10.04 -6.18 23.41
CA ILE A 139 -9.49 -6.89 22.24
C ILE A 139 -8.78 -5.91 21.32
N TYR A 140 -9.42 -4.77 21.05
CA TYR A 140 -8.90 -3.72 20.19
C TYR A 140 -7.59 -3.17 20.75
N ILE A 141 -7.53 -2.82 22.04
CA ILE A 141 -6.34 -2.33 22.73
C ILE A 141 -5.21 -3.37 22.65
N THR A 142 -5.51 -4.63 22.94
CA THR A 142 -4.51 -5.70 22.93
C THR A 142 -3.87 -5.86 21.55
N ILE A 143 -4.67 -5.91 20.48
CA ILE A 143 -4.15 -6.04 19.11
C ILE A 143 -3.48 -4.73 18.65
N ARG A 144 -4.01 -3.57 19.08
CA ARG A 144 -3.40 -2.26 18.79
C ARG A 144 -1.98 -2.18 19.36
N GLU A 145 -1.77 -2.62 20.60
CA GLU A 145 -0.46 -2.66 21.24
C GLU A 145 0.52 -3.57 20.50
N LEU A 146 0.06 -4.74 20.04
CA LEU A 146 0.87 -5.65 19.23
C LEU A 146 1.38 -4.97 17.96
N ALA A 147 0.50 -4.25 17.27
CA ALA A 147 0.85 -3.56 16.04
C ALA A 147 1.81 -2.38 16.30
N ILE A 148 1.59 -1.60 17.37
CA ILE A 148 2.47 -0.47 17.74
C ILE A 148 3.89 -0.96 18.08
N LYS A 149 4.00 -2.12 18.75
CA LYS A 149 5.30 -2.75 19.09
C LYS A 149 5.99 -3.41 17.89
N GLY A 150 5.37 -3.41 16.71
CA GLY A 150 5.87 -4.14 15.53
C GLY A 150 5.81 -5.67 15.66
N GLU A 151 5.12 -6.19 16.68
CA GLU A 151 4.93 -7.63 16.92
C GLU A 151 4.03 -8.27 15.83
N ILE A 152 3.16 -7.45 15.21
CA ILE A 152 2.31 -7.79 14.06
C ILE A 152 2.31 -6.64 13.05
N ASN A 153 2.10 -6.93 11.77
CA ASN A 153 2.00 -5.94 10.70
C ASN A 153 1.13 -6.42 9.53
N LYS A 154 0.61 -5.51 8.71
CA LYS A 154 -0.30 -5.83 7.60
C LYS A 154 0.38 -6.60 6.45
N GLU A 155 1.71 -6.62 6.43
CA GLU A 155 2.51 -7.25 5.39
C GLU A 155 2.58 -8.76 5.57
N ASN A 156 2.71 -9.26 6.80
CA ASN A 156 2.94 -10.68 7.08
C ASN A 156 1.93 -11.31 8.04
N THR A 157 0.95 -10.55 8.52
CA THR A 157 -0.03 -11.00 9.51
C THR A 157 -1.43 -11.16 8.92
N ILE A 158 -2.09 -12.25 9.29
CA ILE A 158 -3.52 -12.48 9.03
C ILE A 158 -4.30 -12.60 10.34
N PHE A 159 -5.55 -12.14 10.33
CA PHE A 159 -6.52 -12.31 11.42
C PHE A 159 -7.52 -13.41 11.07
N ASP A 160 -7.56 -14.47 11.88
CA ASP A 160 -8.63 -15.49 11.79
C ASP A 160 -9.73 -15.12 12.78
N ILE A 161 -10.83 -14.61 12.22
CA ILE A 161 -11.99 -14.12 12.98
C ILE A 161 -13.03 -15.20 13.25
N THR A 162 -12.77 -16.45 12.86
CA THR A 162 -13.78 -17.52 12.91
C THR A 162 -14.18 -17.87 14.33
N LEU A 163 -13.20 -17.86 15.24
CA LEU A 163 -13.37 -18.20 16.64
C LEU A 163 -13.46 -16.93 17.50
N GLY A 164 -14.13 -17.07 18.65
CA GLY A 164 -14.33 -15.99 19.62
C GLY A 164 -15.79 -15.60 19.74
N LEU A 165 -16.06 -14.59 20.58
CA LEU A 165 -17.38 -13.97 20.64
C LEU A 165 -17.61 -13.08 19.42
N LYS A 166 -18.88 -12.73 19.17
CA LYS A 166 -19.23 -11.75 18.13
C LYS A 166 -18.46 -10.43 18.28
N MET A 167 -18.19 -10.03 19.53
CA MET A 167 -17.42 -8.83 19.86
C MET A 167 -15.98 -8.90 19.37
N SER A 168 -15.35 -10.07 19.45
CA SER A 168 -14.00 -10.30 18.91
C SER A 168 -13.98 -10.13 17.39
N GLY A 169 -14.99 -10.68 16.69
CA GLY A 169 -15.15 -10.48 15.25
C GLY A 169 -15.28 -9.00 14.86
N ILE A 170 -16.05 -8.21 15.62
CA ILE A 170 -16.20 -6.76 15.40
C ILE A 170 -14.86 -6.03 15.62
N ALA A 171 -14.11 -6.36 16.68
CA ALA A 171 -12.82 -5.74 16.97
C ALA A 171 -11.78 -6.03 15.88
N PHE A 172 -11.67 -7.29 15.43
CA PHE A 172 -10.80 -7.65 14.30
C PHE A 172 -11.21 -6.94 13.02
N TYR A 173 -12.51 -6.89 12.71
CA TYR A 173 -13.03 -6.20 11.53
C TYR A 173 -12.63 -4.72 11.56
N LYS A 174 -12.84 -4.04 12.70
CA LYS A 174 -12.48 -2.63 12.87
C LYS A 174 -10.98 -2.40 12.65
N LEU A 175 -10.13 -3.21 13.24
CA LEU A 175 -8.67 -3.11 13.07
C LEU A 175 -8.22 -3.42 11.64
N ALA A 176 -8.83 -4.41 10.99
CA ALA A 176 -8.57 -4.72 9.60
C ALA A 176 -8.95 -3.55 8.68
N SER A 177 -10.08 -2.91 8.96
CA SER A 177 -10.56 -1.72 8.25
C SER A 177 -9.63 -0.51 8.45
N GLU A 178 -9.18 -0.26 9.67
CA GLU A 178 -8.38 0.92 10.01
C GLU A 178 -6.89 0.77 9.65
N ARG A 179 -6.36 -0.45 9.68
CA ARG A 179 -4.91 -0.72 9.55
C ARG A 179 -4.55 -1.64 8.38
N GLY A 180 -5.52 -2.06 7.58
CA GLY A 180 -5.30 -2.86 6.38
C GLY A 180 -4.88 -4.30 6.65
N PHE A 181 -5.15 -4.84 7.85
CA PHE A 181 -4.89 -6.25 8.12
C PHE A 181 -5.82 -7.14 7.29
N ILE A 182 -5.24 -8.23 6.81
CA ILE A 182 -5.98 -9.26 6.09
C ILE A 182 -6.76 -10.06 7.12
N SER A 183 -8.07 -10.20 6.92
CA SER A 183 -8.93 -10.99 7.79
C SER A 183 -9.56 -12.14 7.02
N ILE A 184 -9.53 -13.33 7.62
CA ILE A 184 -10.10 -14.55 7.07
C ILE A 184 -11.17 -15.11 7.99
N ASN A 185 -12.09 -15.86 7.40
CA ASN A 185 -13.17 -16.53 8.10
C ASN A 185 -13.41 -17.92 7.50
N TRP A 186 -13.50 -18.94 8.33
CA TRP A 186 -13.84 -20.30 7.91
C TRP A 186 -15.35 -20.52 7.99
N LYS A 187 -15.97 -20.81 6.85
CA LYS A 187 -17.40 -21.11 6.73
C LYS A 187 -17.62 -22.60 6.52
N GLU A 188 -18.53 -23.18 7.27
CA GLU A 188 -18.97 -24.57 7.13
C GLU A 188 -20.49 -24.61 7.13
N LEU A 189 -21.07 -25.39 6.22
CA LEU A 189 -22.51 -25.61 6.21
C LEU A 189 -22.88 -26.54 7.37
N GLN A 190 -24.05 -26.30 7.94
CA GLN A 190 -24.63 -27.12 8.99
C GLN A 190 -25.94 -27.71 8.49
N LEU A 191 -26.13 -29.00 8.75
CA LEU A 191 -27.42 -29.66 8.62
C LEU A 191 -27.98 -29.96 10.02
N PRO A 192 -29.30 -30.03 10.19
CA PRO A 192 -29.90 -30.43 11.45
C PRO A 192 -29.34 -31.76 11.95
N ILE A 193 -29.18 -31.92 13.27
CA ILE A 193 -28.89 -33.22 13.86
C ILE A 193 -30.19 -34.02 13.82
N TYR A 194 -30.11 -35.25 13.31
CA TYR A 194 -31.22 -36.18 13.26
C TYR A 194 -31.13 -37.19 14.41
N LYS A 195 -32.27 -37.51 15.04
CA LYS A 195 -32.41 -38.62 15.98
C LYS A 195 -33.29 -39.69 15.35
N TYR A 196 -32.88 -40.95 15.48
CA TYR A 196 -33.67 -42.07 14.98
C TYR A 196 -34.78 -42.39 15.98
N ASP A 197 -36.03 -42.40 15.50
CA ASP A 197 -37.19 -42.92 16.23
C ASP A 197 -37.46 -44.36 15.80
N GLU A 198 -37.11 -45.30 16.67
CA GLU A 198 -37.32 -46.74 16.45
C GLU A 198 -38.80 -47.10 16.25
N LYS A 199 -39.74 -46.36 16.87
CA LYS A 199 -41.18 -46.69 16.80
C LYS A 199 -41.76 -46.39 15.42
N ASN A 200 -41.37 -45.27 14.84
CA ASN A 200 -41.85 -44.84 13.52
C ASN A 200 -40.87 -45.18 12.39
N SER A 201 -39.70 -45.75 12.71
CA SER A 201 -38.62 -46.05 11.75
C SER A 201 -38.21 -44.83 10.91
N LEU A 202 -38.22 -43.64 11.53
CA LEU A 202 -37.98 -42.36 10.88
C LEU A 202 -36.94 -41.54 11.67
N TYR A 203 -36.28 -40.63 10.97
CA TYR A 203 -35.43 -39.63 11.59
C TYR A 203 -36.20 -38.36 11.91
N GLU A 204 -36.05 -37.85 13.14
CA GLU A 204 -36.59 -36.57 13.60
C GLU A 204 -35.48 -35.52 13.64
N GLU A 205 -35.74 -34.35 13.06
CA GLU A 205 -34.83 -33.21 13.18
C GLU A 205 -34.82 -32.66 14.61
N THR A 206 -33.63 -32.29 15.06
CA THR A 206 -33.46 -31.50 16.28
C THR A 206 -33.18 -30.04 15.92
N ASN A 207 -33.35 -29.16 16.90
CA ASN A 207 -33.06 -27.73 16.74
C ASN A 207 -31.55 -27.38 16.70
N PHE A 208 -30.67 -28.39 16.66
CA PHE A 208 -29.22 -28.20 16.67
C PHE A 208 -28.63 -28.55 15.32
N GLY A 209 -27.65 -27.75 14.87
CA GLY A 209 -26.91 -28.01 13.65
C GLY A 209 -25.64 -28.83 13.88
N LYS A 210 -25.32 -29.70 12.93
CA LYS A 210 -24.05 -30.42 12.82
C LYS A 210 -23.32 -29.99 11.56
N ARG A 211 -22.06 -29.62 11.75
CA ARG A 211 -21.14 -29.21 10.68
C ARG A 211 -20.89 -30.37 9.72
N ILE A 212 -20.83 -30.06 8.43
CA ILE A 212 -20.49 -31.01 7.38
C ILE A 212 -19.05 -30.74 6.90
N PRO A 213 -18.07 -31.59 7.25
CA PRO A 213 -16.64 -31.33 7.04
C PRO A 213 -16.25 -30.91 5.62
N LEU A 214 -16.80 -31.57 4.60
CA LEU A 214 -16.41 -31.33 3.20
C LEU A 214 -17.00 -30.04 2.60
N THR A 215 -17.83 -29.32 3.35
CA THR A 215 -18.39 -28.01 2.96
C THR A 215 -17.54 -26.84 3.43
N VAL A 216 -16.41 -27.12 4.09
CA VAL A 216 -15.50 -26.10 4.57
C VAL A 216 -15.02 -25.19 3.43
N THR A 217 -15.13 -23.89 3.65
CA THR A 217 -14.68 -22.85 2.74
C THR A 217 -13.92 -21.79 3.51
N LEU A 218 -12.80 -21.36 2.95
CA LEU A 218 -12.03 -20.24 3.48
C LEU A 218 -12.45 -18.96 2.77
N GLU A 219 -12.94 -17.97 3.52
CA GLU A 219 -13.37 -16.68 3.01
C GLU A 219 -12.39 -15.58 3.44
N LEU A 220 -11.98 -14.76 2.48
CA LEU A 220 -11.34 -13.47 2.74
C LEU A 220 -12.41 -12.41 2.99
N LEU A 221 -12.33 -11.70 4.11
CA LEU A 221 -13.22 -10.57 4.38
C LEU A 221 -12.81 -9.37 3.53
N LYS A 222 -13.57 -9.12 2.47
CA LYS A 222 -13.26 -8.07 1.49
C LYS A 222 -13.66 -6.68 1.95
N GLU A 223 -14.73 -6.56 2.71
CA GLU A 223 -15.27 -5.25 3.12
C GLU A 223 -14.30 -4.43 3.99
N PRO A 224 -13.61 -5.01 5.01
CA PRO A 224 -12.54 -4.29 5.71
C PRO A 224 -11.43 -3.83 4.78
N LEU A 225 -11.04 -4.66 3.81
CA LEU A 225 -10.00 -4.30 2.84
C LEU A 225 -10.43 -3.12 1.96
N LYS A 226 -11.69 -3.12 1.48
CA LYS A 226 -12.25 -2.00 0.71
C LYS A 226 -12.26 -0.69 1.50
N GLU A 227 -12.70 -0.74 2.76
CA GLU A 227 -12.74 0.46 3.61
C GLU A 227 -11.32 0.97 3.94
N SER A 228 -10.36 0.04 4.13
CA SER A 228 -8.95 0.37 4.28
C SER A 228 -8.37 1.04 3.03
N ILE A 229 -8.65 0.48 1.84
CA ILE A 229 -8.27 1.07 0.55
C ILE A 229 -8.82 2.49 0.39
N LYS A 230 -10.12 2.68 0.67
CA LYS A 230 -10.76 4.00 0.61
C LYS A 230 -10.08 4.99 1.55
N THR A 231 -9.74 4.55 2.76
CA THR A 231 -9.01 5.33 3.75
C THR A 231 -7.63 5.71 3.23
N TYR A 232 -6.86 4.78 2.66
CA TYR A 232 -5.54 5.05 2.09
C TYR A 232 -5.62 6.00 0.89
N THR A 233 -6.62 5.86 0.02
CA THR A 233 -6.84 6.81 -1.08
C THR A 233 -7.11 8.21 -0.55
N MET A 234 -7.99 8.36 0.45
CA MET A 234 -8.24 9.64 1.10
C MET A 234 -6.97 10.24 1.73
N LEU A 235 -6.16 9.42 2.40
CA LEU A 235 -4.91 9.86 3.02
C LEU A 235 -3.87 10.27 1.97
N ASN A 236 -3.75 9.54 0.87
CA ASN A 236 -2.86 9.89 -0.24
C ASN A 236 -3.27 11.20 -0.90
N GLU A 237 -4.57 11.40 -1.15
CA GLU A 237 -5.09 12.67 -1.67
C GLU A 237 -4.79 13.82 -0.70
N ALA A 238 -4.99 13.61 0.61
CA ALA A 238 -4.66 14.59 1.62
C ALA A 238 -3.15 14.88 1.69
N LEU A 239 -2.28 13.88 1.53
CA LEU A 239 -0.83 14.04 1.46
C LEU A 239 -0.45 14.89 0.26
N GLU A 240 -0.90 14.50 -0.94
CA GLU A 240 -0.66 15.22 -2.19
C GLU A 240 -1.11 16.69 -2.08
N ASN A 241 -2.30 16.92 -1.52
CA ASN A 241 -2.87 18.26 -1.31
C ASN A 241 -2.26 19.02 -0.11
N LYS A 242 -1.30 18.43 0.62
CA LYS A 242 -0.69 18.99 1.83
C LYS A 242 -1.73 19.39 2.90
N GLU A 243 -2.73 18.54 3.09
CA GLU A 243 -3.80 18.68 4.08
C GLU A 243 -3.46 17.92 5.37
N TYR A 244 -2.32 18.29 5.97
CA TYR A 244 -1.73 17.57 7.10
C TYR A 244 -2.64 17.47 8.34
N ASN A 245 -3.59 18.41 8.53
CA ASN A 245 -4.60 18.32 9.59
C ASN A 245 -5.53 17.09 9.45
N ILE A 246 -5.88 16.71 8.21
CA ILE A 246 -6.73 15.53 7.96
C ILE A 246 -5.95 14.27 8.33
N ILE A 247 -4.68 14.21 7.92
CA ILE A 247 -3.79 13.08 8.18
C ILE A 247 -3.52 12.93 9.67
N SER A 248 -3.19 14.04 10.36
CA SER A 248 -2.99 14.07 11.81
C SER A 248 -4.22 13.56 12.56
N SER A 249 -5.42 14.03 12.18
CA SER A 249 -6.69 13.62 12.79
C SER A 249 -6.96 12.13 12.58
N HIS A 250 -6.68 11.60 11.39
CA HIS A 250 -6.82 10.18 11.11
C HIS A 250 -5.91 9.34 12.01
N PHE A 251 -4.61 9.65 12.04
CA PHE A 251 -3.64 8.91 12.85
C PHE A 251 -3.96 9.00 14.35
N LYS A 252 -4.48 10.14 14.83
CA LYS A 252 -4.97 10.28 16.20
C LYS A 252 -6.12 9.31 16.51
N ASN A 253 -7.09 9.21 15.60
CA ASN A 253 -8.28 8.37 15.79
C ASN A 253 -7.95 6.87 15.84
N ILE A 254 -6.95 6.42 15.08
CA ILE A 254 -6.47 5.03 15.12
C ILE A 254 -5.39 4.80 16.20
N GLY A 255 -5.14 5.84 17.00
CA GLY A 255 -4.18 5.84 18.10
C GLY A 255 -2.75 5.60 17.65
N ASN A 256 -2.31 6.34 16.65
CA ASN A 256 -0.93 6.41 16.18
C ASN A 256 -0.42 7.82 16.51
N ASP A 257 -0.18 8.05 17.80
CA ASP A 257 -0.03 9.39 18.37
C ASP A 257 1.27 10.08 17.93
N ASP A 258 2.32 9.32 17.65
CA ASP A 258 3.61 9.84 17.15
C ASP A 258 3.52 10.35 15.71
N ILE A 259 2.88 9.59 14.82
CA ILE A 259 2.59 10.04 13.45
C ILE A 259 1.59 11.22 13.47
N SER A 260 0.57 11.16 14.33
CA SER A 260 -0.37 12.27 14.50
C SER A 260 0.33 13.57 14.91
N PHE A 261 1.26 13.48 15.88
CA PHE A 261 2.07 14.60 16.36
C PHE A 261 2.96 15.19 15.26
N LEU A 262 3.60 14.34 14.45
CA LEU A 262 4.38 14.78 13.29
C LEU A 262 3.53 15.61 12.30
N PHE A 263 2.38 15.08 11.89
CA PHE A 263 1.52 15.76 10.93
C PHE A 263 0.83 17.00 11.50
N GLU A 264 0.58 17.05 12.81
CA GLU A 264 0.10 18.26 13.49
C GLU A 264 1.15 19.38 13.40
N ASN A 265 2.43 19.07 13.66
CA ASN A 265 3.53 20.03 13.52
C ASN A 265 3.77 20.43 12.05
N LEU A 266 3.65 19.50 11.09
CA LEU A 266 3.72 19.83 9.66
C LEU A 266 2.57 20.75 9.22
N ALA A 267 1.37 20.56 9.76
CA ALA A 267 0.23 21.42 9.47
C ALA A 267 0.45 22.87 9.94
N GLN A 268 1.20 23.07 11.02
CA GLN A 268 1.59 24.39 11.51
C GLN A 268 2.71 25.02 10.64
N LEU A 269 3.66 24.22 10.16
CA LEU A 269 4.73 24.69 9.29
C LEU A 269 4.19 25.11 7.91
N PHE A 270 3.41 24.24 7.25
CA PHE A 270 2.87 24.44 5.91
C PHE A 270 1.47 25.07 5.91
N THR A 271 1.30 26.17 6.64
CA THR A 271 0.06 26.97 6.59
C THR A 271 0.06 27.89 5.37
N PHE A 272 -1.14 28.30 4.93
CA PHE A 272 -1.25 29.33 3.90
C PHE A 272 -0.51 30.61 4.28
N GLU A 273 -0.59 31.05 5.55
CA GLU A 273 0.08 32.25 6.04
C GLU A 273 1.61 32.14 5.93
N ASN A 274 2.20 31.05 6.41
CA ASN A 274 3.64 30.86 6.36
C ASN A 274 4.16 30.76 4.92
N ILE A 275 3.48 29.97 4.08
CA ILE A 275 3.89 29.74 2.69
C ILE A 275 3.67 30.99 1.81
N SER A 276 2.59 31.74 2.00
CA SER A 276 2.30 32.93 1.17
C SER A 276 3.07 34.18 1.57
N SER A 277 3.80 34.16 2.68
CA SER A 277 4.56 35.32 3.17
C SER A 277 5.68 35.78 2.24
N LEU A 278 6.17 34.89 1.37
CA LEU A 278 7.35 35.08 0.51
C LEU A 278 8.64 35.44 1.29
N ASP A 279 8.68 35.14 2.59
CA ASP A 279 9.83 35.36 3.46
C ASP A 279 10.52 34.04 3.81
N TYR A 280 11.51 33.67 2.99
CA TYR A 280 12.28 32.44 3.21
C TYR A 280 13.00 32.42 4.56
N LYS A 281 13.44 33.57 5.08
CA LYS A 281 14.15 33.64 6.37
C LYS A 281 13.21 33.35 7.53
N LYS A 282 11.99 33.89 7.49
CA LYS A 282 10.94 33.55 8.47
C LYS A 282 10.59 32.08 8.39
N PHE A 283 10.35 31.55 7.18
CA PHE A 283 10.01 30.13 6.98
C PHE A 283 11.06 29.19 7.61
N PHE A 284 12.36 29.41 7.40
CA PHE A 284 13.39 28.54 7.98
C PHE A 284 13.55 28.68 9.50
N LYS A 285 13.11 29.78 10.12
CA LYS A 285 12.97 29.85 11.58
C LYS A 285 11.81 28.98 12.07
N ASP A 286 10.71 28.94 11.32
CA ASP A 286 9.58 28.06 11.63
C ASP A 286 9.97 26.57 11.43
N VAL A 287 10.84 26.26 10.45
CA VAL A 287 11.45 24.92 10.28
C VAL A 287 12.31 24.54 11.50
N GLU A 288 13.05 25.48 12.08
CA GLU A 288 13.84 25.24 13.29
C GLU A 288 12.95 24.90 14.50
N GLU A 289 11.85 25.64 14.70
CA GLU A 289 10.92 25.33 15.80
C GLU A 289 10.18 24.00 15.55
N PHE A 290 9.80 23.72 14.30
CA PHE A 290 9.28 22.41 13.90
C PHE A 290 10.24 21.27 14.29
N LEU A 291 11.51 21.37 13.89
CA LEU A 291 12.51 20.33 14.20
C LEU A 291 12.70 20.19 15.71
N LYS A 292 12.82 21.29 16.43
CA LYS A 292 12.93 21.28 17.89
C LYS A 292 11.74 20.56 18.56
N ASN A 293 10.51 20.80 18.12
CA ASN A 293 9.33 20.11 18.64
C ASN A 293 9.37 18.60 18.36
N ILE A 294 9.79 18.20 17.15
CA ILE A 294 9.92 16.79 16.79
C ILE A 294 11.01 16.09 17.62
N PHE A 295 12.18 16.69 17.75
CA PHE A 295 13.32 16.10 18.45
C PHE A 295 13.10 15.99 19.97
N LEU A 296 12.29 16.87 20.56
CA LEU A 296 11.95 16.84 21.98
C LEU A 296 10.75 15.95 22.31
N TYR A 297 10.07 15.37 21.32
CA TYR A 297 8.93 14.48 21.57
C TYR A 297 9.41 13.08 21.96
N PRO A 298 9.09 12.58 23.17
CA PRO A 298 9.67 11.35 23.70
C PRO A 298 9.01 10.06 23.20
N ASN A 299 7.85 10.14 22.53
CA ASN A 299 7.01 8.96 22.29
C ASN A 299 7.05 8.47 20.83
N PHE A 300 8.09 8.79 20.06
CA PHE A 300 8.24 8.22 18.72
C PHE A 300 8.54 6.71 18.79
N THR A 301 7.81 5.91 18.02
CA THR A 301 8.14 4.50 17.84
C THR A 301 9.39 4.34 16.96
N ASP A 302 10.18 3.28 17.16
CA ASP A 302 11.37 3.02 16.33
C ASP A 302 11.03 2.88 14.84
N PHE A 303 9.86 2.30 14.54
CA PHE A 303 9.33 2.24 13.18
C PHE A 303 9.13 3.64 12.56
N THR A 304 8.49 4.56 13.29
CA THR A 304 8.28 5.93 12.81
C THR A 304 9.60 6.68 12.68
N LYS A 305 10.51 6.53 13.66
CA LYS A 305 11.85 7.15 13.61
C LYS A 305 12.59 6.78 12.34
N GLU A 306 12.64 5.48 12.02
CA GLU A 306 13.32 4.98 10.83
C GLU A 306 12.69 5.51 9.53
N ARG A 307 11.36 5.66 9.46
CA ARG A 307 10.67 6.20 8.28
C ARG A 307 10.97 7.67 8.02
N ILE A 308 11.08 8.49 9.07
CA ILE A 308 11.16 9.96 8.91
C ILE A 308 12.58 10.51 9.02
N LYS A 309 13.56 9.68 9.39
CA LYS A 309 14.93 10.11 9.68
C LYS A 309 15.56 10.92 8.54
N GLU A 310 15.36 10.50 7.29
CA GLU A 310 15.97 11.16 6.11
C GLU A 310 15.34 12.53 5.85
N PHE A 311 14.02 12.63 6.00
CA PHE A 311 13.30 13.89 5.92
C PHE A 311 13.74 14.87 7.00
N LEU A 312 13.84 14.42 8.25
CA LEU A 312 14.29 15.27 9.36
C LEU A 312 15.75 15.71 9.18
N ALA A 313 16.63 14.81 8.74
CA ALA A 313 18.03 15.13 8.46
C ALA A 313 18.14 16.18 7.35
N SER A 314 17.32 16.08 6.31
CA SER A 314 17.30 17.02 5.19
C SER A 314 16.90 18.41 5.65
N LEU A 315 15.82 18.53 6.42
CA LEU A 315 15.41 19.80 7.02
C LEU A 315 16.48 20.36 7.99
N LEU A 316 17.14 19.49 8.74
CA LEU A 316 18.19 19.89 9.67
C LEU A 316 19.39 20.50 8.94
N VAL A 317 19.79 19.96 7.79
CA VAL A 317 20.79 20.58 6.90
C VAL A 317 20.35 22.01 6.52
N LEU A 318 19.06 22.20 6.18
CA LEU A 318 18.51 23.51 5.83
C LEU A 318 18.57 24.55 6.94
N ILE A 319 18.75 24.19 8.20
CA ILE A 319 18.87 25.16 9.30
C ILE A 319 20.27 25.20 9.93
N SER A 320 21.08 24.17 9.70
CA SER A 320 22.39 24.01 10.34
C SER A 320 23.48 24.87 9.71
N PHE A 321 23.29 25.37 8.49
CA PHE A 321 24.29 26.19 7.80
C PHE A 321 23.77 27.60 7.53
N GLU A 322 24.55 28.61 7.88
CA GLU A 322 24.29 30.01 7.56
C GLU A 322 25.44 30.59 6.74
N GLN A 323 25.11 31.30 5.66
CA GLN A 323 26.12 31.98 4.87
C GLN A 323 26.54 33.27 5.58
N LYS A 324 27.83 33.34 5.94
CA LYS A 324 28.43 34.52 6.57
C LYS A 324 28.84 35.55 5.53
N ASP A 325 29.43 35.08 4.44
CA ASP A 325 29.90 35.84 3.29
C ASP A 325 29.95 34.94 2.05
N ARG A 326 30.42 35.47 0.93
CA ARG A 326 30.43 34.76 -0.36
C ARG A 326 31.17 33.42 -0.33
N LYS A 327 32.16 33.24 0.54
CA LYS A 327 33.00 32.03 0.57
C LYS A 327 32.84 31.21 1.85
N THR A 328 32.12 31.73 2.86
CA THR A 328 32.10 31.13 4.19
C THR A 328 30.70 30.71 4.64
N LEU A 329 30.55 29.42 4.99
CA LEU A 329 29.42 28.88 5.74
C LEU A 329 29.77 28.76 7.23
N ILE A 330 28.87 29.19 8.10
CA ILE A 330 28.92 28.94 9.54
C ILE A 330 27.93 27.84 9.87
N GLN A 331 28.40 26.83 10.61
CA GLN A 331 27.51 25.85 11.19
C GLN A 331 26.90 26.36 12.50
N ARG A 332 25.60 26.16 12.65
CA ARG A 332 24.87 26.35 13.90
C ARG A 332 24.75 25.02 14.63
N GLU A 333 25.11 25.03 15.91
CA GLU A 333 24.88 23.91 16.82
C GLU A 333 23.57 24.12 17.57
N PHE A 334 22.83 23.03 17.74
CA PHE A 334 21.54 23.05 18.41
C PHE A 334 21.59 22.16 19.65
N SER A 335 21.47 22.78 20.83
CA SER A 335 21.53 22.06 22.11
C SER A 335 20.43 21.02 22.29
N TRP A 336 19.28 21.19 21.63
CA TRP A 336 18.15 20.27 21.68
C TRP A 336 18.35 18.99 20.88
N LEU A 337 19.33 18.92 19.98
CA LEU A 337 19.68 17.66 19.27
C LEU A 337 20.21 16.59 20.23
N ASN A 338 21.00 17.01 21.23
CA ASN A 338 21.62 16.13 22.22
C ASN A 338 20.62 15.46 23.17
N ASN A 339 19.39 15.99 23.25
CA ASN A 339 18.35 15.49 24.15
C ASN A 339 17.30 14.63 23.42
N SER A 340 17.53 14.32 22.15
CA SER A 340 16.59 13.54 21.34
C SER A 340 16.94 12.05 21.31
N GLU A 341 15.93 11.20 21.13
CA GLU A 341 16.13 9.79 20.81
C GLU A 341 16.58 9.55 19.35
N PHE A 342 16.60 10.61 18.53
CA PHE A 342 17.11 10.56 17.16
C PHE A 342 18.63 10.72 17.17
N TYR A 343 19.36 9.62 16.93
CA TYR A 343 20.81 9.71 16.75
C TYR A 343 21.16 9.98 15.29
N PHE A 344 21.43 11.25 14.98
CA PHE A 344 22.10 11.61 13.74
C PHE A 344 23.58 11.87 14.05
N PRO A 345 24.48 10.91 13.79
CA PRO A 345 25.89 11.21 13.93
C PRO A 345 26.23 12.40 13.03
N PHE A 346 27.06 13.30 13.51
CA PHE A 346 27.47 14.51 12.80
C PHE A 346 27.91 14.22 11.35
N THR A 347 28.64 13.13 11.16
CA THR A 347 29.06 12.61 9.84
C THR A 347 27.90 12.30 8.90
N TYR A 348 26.72 11.94 9.42
CA TYR A 348 25.51 11.68 8.65
C TYR A 348 24.88 12.98 8.16
N ILE A 349 24.72 13.98 9.02
CA ILE A 349 24.19 15.30 8.65
C ILE A 349 25.11 15.97 7.63
N GLN A 350 26.43 15.85 7.82
CA GLN A 350 27.42 16.34 6.86
C GLN A 350 27.34 15.64 5.50
N LYS A 351 27.26 14.30 5.48
CA LYS A 351 27.09 13.52 4.23
C LYS A 351 25.81 13.91 3.48
N GLN A 352 24.70 14.13 4.19
CA GLN A 352 23.45 14.59 3.58
C GLN A 352 23.57 16.03 3.07
N GLY A 353 24.27 16.92 3.81
CA GLY A 353 24.57 18.27 3.35
C GLY A 353 25.37 18.32 2.05
N VAL A 354 26.34 17.42 1.87
CA VAL A 354 27.11 17.31 0.61
C VAL A 354 26.20 16.97 -0.58
N TYR A 355 25.21 16.08 -0.41
CA TYR A 355 24.25 15.73 -1.45
C TYR A 355 23.34 16.88 -1.89
N PHE A 356 23.04 17.82 -0.99
CA PHE A 356 22.22 19.02 -1.28
C PHE A 356 23.04 20.18 -1.89
N ILE A 357 24.35 20.24 -1.61
CA ILE A 357 25.21 21.39 -1.93
C ILE A 357 25.95 21.22 -3.27
N ASN A 358 26.14 20.00 -3.80
CA ASN A 358 26.77 19.87 -5.11
C ASN A 358 26.30 18.68 -5.93
N GLN A 359 25.84 18.95 -7.16
CA GLN A 359 25.58 17.92 -8.16
C GLN A 359 26.58 17.94 -9.34
N GLU A 360 27.59 18.84 -9.34
CA GLU A 360 28.64 18.89 -10.38
C GLU A 360 30.09 19.04 -9.87
N ALA A 361 30.37 19.31 -8.60
CA ALA A 361 31.77 19.38 -8.14
C ALA A 361 32.43 18.00 -8.05
N ASP A 362 33.64 17.93 -8.60
CA ASP A 362 34.55 16.81 -8.45
C ASP A 362 34.70 16.46 -6.95
N ILE A 363 34.50 15.19 -6.63
CA ILE A 363 34.49 14.62 -5.28
C ILE A 363 35.73 15.06 -4.47
N LEU A 364 36.83 15.41 -5.13
CA LEU A 364 38.11 15.73 -4.52
C LEU A 364 38.12 17.06 -3.71
N ASP A 365 37.36 18.09 -4.10
CA ASP A 365 37.45 19.42 -3.48
C ASP A 365 36.60 19.53 -2.20
N ILE A 366 35.40 18.94 -2.18
CA ILE A 366 34.56 18.86 -0.98
C ILE A 366 35.11 17.82 0.01
N THR A 367 35.70 16.73 -0.48
CA THR A 367 36.41 15.79 0.39
C THR A 367 37.62 16.47 1.04
N THR A 368 38.21 17.50 0.43
CA THR A 368 39.30 18.30 1.02
C THR A 368 38.77 19.29 2.08
N LEU A 369 37.57 19.87 1.89
CA LEU A 369 36.86 20.69 2.88
C LEU A 369 36.41 19.90 4.13
N LEU A 370 36.03 18.63 3.96
CA LEU A 370 35.60 17.75 5.06
C LEU A 370 36.73 16.90 5.67
N LYS A 371 37.90 16.77 5.00
CA LYS A 371 39.05 16.01 5.50
C LYS A 371 39.81 16.70 6.65
N TYR A 372 39.62 18.01 6.84
CA TYR A 372 40.25 18.73 7.95
C TYR A 372 39.33 18.84 9.16
N ARG A 373 39.28 17.77 9.99
CA ARG A 373 39.37 17.85 11.47
C ARG A 373 39.01 16.51 12.13
N ASP A 374 40.03 15.69 12.34
CA ASP A 374 40.22 15.11 13.67
C ASP A 374 40.82 16.21 14.57
N ASP A 375 40.18 16.40 15.73
CA ASP A 375 40.61 17.15 16.90
C ASP A 375 40.74 18.70 16.83
N LYS A 376 39.77 19.33 17.53
CA LYS A 376 39.72 20.69 18.11
C LYS A 376 39.16 21.86 17.27
N LEU A 377 37.93 22.22 17.66
CA LEU A 377 37.30 23.56 17.79
C LEU A 377 37.33 24.55 16.62
N ILE A 378 36.12 24.89 16.15
CA ILE A 378 35.56 26.19 15.68
C ILE A 378 36.49 27.11 14.85
N GLU A 379 35.89 27.67 13.79
CA GLU A 379 36.27 28.85 13.01
C GLU A 379 36.74 28.57 11.58
N ARG A 380 35.88 29.01 10.64
CA ARG A 380 36.11 29.27 9.21
C ARG A 380 36.38 28.06 8.32
N VAL A 381 35.56 27.96 7.29
CA VAL A 381 35.86 27.21 6.08
C VAL A 381 36.21 28.27 5.04
N ASP A 382 37.50 28.58 4.90
CA ASP A 382 37.97 29.46 3.83
C ASP A 382 38.10 28.60 2.56
N VAL A 383 37.23 28.84 1.57
CA VAL A 383 37.29 28.22 0.24
C VAL A 383 38.37 28.96 -0.56
N GLU A 384 39.63 28.68 -0.23
CA GLU A 384 40.79 29.10 -1.01
C GLU A 384 40.80 28.29 -2.32
N ASP A 385 40.92 28.95 -3.48
CA ASP A 385 40.96 28.41 -4.84
C ASP A 385 39.64 28.24 -5.63
N ILE A 386 38.62 29.08 -5.40
CA ILE A 386 37.53 29.25 -6.39
C ILE A 386 37.20 30.74 -6.55
N ASP A 387 37.76 31.36 -7.59
CA ASP A 387 37.60 32.80 -7.88
C ASP A 387 36.28 33.13 -8.61
N ASP A 388 35.50 32.13 -9.04
CA ASP A 388 34.33 32.31 -9.91
C ASP A 388 32.95 32.13 -9.23
N PHE A 389 32.86 31.93 -7.91
CA PHE A 389 31.54 31.90 -7.23
C PHE A 389 31.03 33.33 -6.96
N GLU A 390 30.20 33.86 -7.85
CA GLU A 390 29.43 35.09 -7.62
C GLU A 390 28.14 34.87 -6.77
N GLU A 391 27.80 33.63 -6.41
CA GLU A 391 26.46 33.25 -5.93
C GLU A 391 26.42 32.72 -4.48
N GLU A 392 25.23 32.78 -3.85
CA GLU A 392 24.99 32.16 -2.54
C GLU A 392 25.33 30.66 -2.62
N ILE A 393 26.21 30.15 -1.74
CA ILE A 393 26.66 28.73 -1.73
C ILE A 393 25.48 27.76 -1.46
N TYR A 394 24.33 28.29 -1.05
CA TYR A 394 23.25 27.54 -0.44
C TYR A 394 21.89 27.90 -1.04
N TYR A 395 21.24 26.95 -1.71
CA TYR A 395 19.94 27.08 -2.40
C TYR A 395 18.70 27.28 -1.47
N LYS A 396 18.84 27.98 -0.33
CA LYS A 396 17.78 28.17 0.69
C LYS A 396 16.58 28.88 0.10
N LYS A 397 16.87 30.00 -0.57
CA LYS A 397 15.86 30.87 -1.19
C LYS A 397 15.13 30.11 -2.30
N GLU A 398 15.89 29.38 -3.10
CA GLU A 398 15.44 28.53 -4.20
C GLU A 398 14.53 27.41 -3.73
N ILE A 399 14.95 26.65 -2.71
CA ILE A 399 14.16 25.58 -2.09
C ILE A 399 12.86 26.14 -1.52
N TYR A 400 12.91 27.29 -0.82
CA TYR A 400 11.71 27.93 -0.30
C TYR A 400 10.71 28.25 -1.42
N PHE A 401 11.15 28.93 -2.48
CA PHE A 401 10.24 29.28 -3.57
C PHE A 401 9.73 28.07 -4.35
N TYR A 402 10.54 27.01 -4.47
CA TYR A 402 10.06 25.72 -4.97
C TYR A 402 8.93 25.16 -4.09
N LEU A 403 9.11 25.12 -2.77
CA LEU A 403 8.08 24.63 -1.83
C LEU A 403 6.80 25.46 -1.88
N VAL A 404 6.92 26.79 -2.07
CA VAL A 404 5.77 27.69 -2.29
C VAL A 404 4.99 27.28 -3.54
N LEU A 405 5.67 27.08 -4.67
CA LEU A 405 5.03 26.63 -5.90
C LEU A 405 4.41 25.25 -5.71
N GLU A 406 5.16 24.30 -5.16
CA GLU A 406 4.69 22.93 -4.92
C GLU A 406 3.43 22.88 -4.04
N TYR A 407 3.33 23.78 -3.05
CA TYR A 407 2.14 23.93 -2.21
C TYR A 407 0.93 24.44 -2.98
N PHE A 408 1.09 25.47 -3.81
CA PHE A 408 -0.04 26.00 -4.59
C PHE A 408 -0.42 25.09 -5.77
N TYR A 409 0.55 24.41 -6.39
CA TYR A 409 0.30 23.44 -7.47
C TYR A 409 -0.46 22.21 -7.01
N SER A 410 -0.35 21.82 -5.73
CA SER A 410 -1.15 20.73 -5.18
C SER A 410 -2.58 21.15 -4.86
N LYS A 411 -2.81 22.40 -4.45
CA LYS A 411 -4.14 22.90 -4.09
C LYS A 411 -4.96 23.43 -5.27
N ILE A 412 -4.31 23.89 -6.34
CA ILE A 412 -4.96 24.58 -7.47
C ILE A 412 -4.95 23.68 -8.71
N LYS A 413 -6.14 23.19 -9.09
CA LYS A 413 -6.33 22.36 -10.29
C LYS A 413 -6.19 23.14 -11.60
N ASP A 414 -6.77 24.34 -11.67
CA ASP A 414 -6.64 25.23 -12.84
C ASP A 414 -5.37 26.07 -12.72
N ARG A 415 -4.26 25.54 -13.27
CA ARG A 415 -2.92 26.13 -13.11
C ARG A 415 -2.64 27.28 -14.07
N GLU A 416 -3.43 27.42 -15.13
CA GLU A 416 -3.21 28.42 -16.17
C GLU A 416 -3.98 29.71 -15.88
N SER A 417 -5.24 29.60 -15.45
CA SER A 417 -6.11 30.77 -15.31
C SER A 417 -6.23 31.30 -13.87
N ASN A 418 -5.80 30.54 -12.87
CA ASN A 418 -5.98 30.93 -11.47
C ASN A 418 -5.15 32.15 -11.07
N SER A 419 -5.82 33.24 -10.72
CA SER A 419 -5.21 34.54 -10.40
C SER A 419 -4.22 34.50 -9.23
N PHE A 420 -4.47 33.68 -8.20
CA PHE A 420 -3.56 33.51 -7.07
C PHE A 420 -2.26 32.83 -7.49
N LEU A 421 -2.35 31.72 -8.22
CA LEU A 421 -1.15 31.04 -8.70
C LEU A 421 -0.34 31.94 -9.64
N GLN A 422 -1.02 32.70 -10.52
CA GLN A 422 -0.35 33.66 -11.39
C GLN A 422 0.36 34.78 -10.62
N PHE A 423 -0.22 35.24 -9.51
CA PHE A 423 0.42 36.20 -8.62
C PHE A 423 1.73 35.63 -8.04
N PHE A 424 1.72 34.40 -7.52
CA PHE A 424 2.91 33.76 -6.97
C PHE A 424 3.98 33.52 -8.04
N LYS A 425 3.61 32.97 -9.20
CA LYS A 425 4.54 32.82 -10.34
C LYS A 425 5.25 34.13 -10.66
N LYS A 426 4.51 35.22 -10.84
CA LYS A 426 5.08 36.54 -11.16
C LYS A 426 5.95 37.10 -10.02
N SER A 427 5.56 36.88 -8.77
CA SER A 427 6.32 37.36 -7.61
C SER A 427 7.66 36.63 -7.51
N ILE A 428 7.65 35.31 -7.68
CA ILE A 428 8.86 34.48 -7.68
C ILE A 428 9.77 34.88 -8.83
N LEU A 429 9.25 35.02 -10.05
CA LEU A 429 10.07 35.45 -11.19
C LEU A 429 10.76 36.81 -10.94
N LYS A 430 10.10 37.75 -10.28
CA LYS A 430 10.71 39.03 -9.88
C LYS A 430 11.83 38.86 -8.86
N GLU A 431 11.65 37.97 -7.89
CA GLU A 431 12.68 37.64 -6.88
C GLU A 431 13.96 37.09 -7.49
N PHE A 432 13.87 36.49 -8.67
CA PHE A 432 15.00 35.99 -9.47
C PHE A 432 15.39 36.93 -10.63
N GLY A 433 14.90 38.17 -10.65
CA GLY A 433 15.32 39.19 -11.62
C GLY A 433 14.78 39.00 -13.05
N ILE A 434 13.80 38.10 -13.27
CA ILE A 434 13.27 37.80 -14.60
C ILE A 434 12.32 38.91 -15.07
N SER A 435 12.54 39.41 -16.29
CA SER A 435 11.67 40.41 -16.93
C SER A 435 10.33 39.84 -17.36
N LEU A 436 9.23 40.51 -16.99
CA LEU A 436 7.85 40.04 -17.24
C LEU A 436 7.15 40.76 -18.41
N SER A 437 7.74 41.80 -18.99
CA SER A 437 7.06 42.66 -19.97
C SER A 437 6.69 41.90 -21.24
N GLY A 438 5.40 41.84 -21.57
CA GLY A 438 4.88 41.17 -22.77
C GLY A 438 4.85 39.63 -22.69
N LYS A 439 5.14 39.02 -21.52
CA LYS A 439 5.29 37.56 -21.35
C LYS A 439 4.15 36.90 -20.55
N SER A 440 2.98 37.54 -20.42
CA SER A 440 1.86 37.04 -19.60
C SER A 440 1.42 35.62 -19.96
N ASP A 441 1.34 35.33 -21.24
CA ASP A 441 0.83 34.07 -21.78
C ASP A 441 1.86 32.94 -21.68
N LEU A 442 3.14 33.29 -21.53
CA LEU A 442 4.20 32.33 -21.26
C LEU A 442 4.20 31.96 -19.77
N ILE A 443 4.12 32.96 -18.90
CA ILE A 443 4.09 32.79 -17.44
C ILE A 443 2.91 31.91 -17.01
N SER A 444 1.75 32.07 -17.64
CA SER A 444 0.56 31.28 -17.32
C SER A 444 0.79 29.78 -17.52
N ARG A 445 1.56 29.41 -18.55
CA ARG A 445 1.84 28.03 -18.96
C ARG A 445 3.03 27.38 -18.25
N LEU A 446 3.84 28.13 -17.50
CA LEU A 446 4.99 27.59 -16.78
C LEU A 446 4.56 26.45 -15.83
N THR A 447 5.28 25.35 -15.90
CA THR A 447 5.15 24.18 -15.04
C THR A 447 6.13 24.26 -13.86
N LEU A 448 6.01 23.33 -12.91
CA LEU A 448 6.97 23.24 -11.81
C LEU A 448 8.39 22.95 -12.34
N ASP A 449 8.53 22.14 -13.39
CA ASP A 449 9.80 21.82 -14.03
C ASP A 449 10.45 23.06 -14.68
N ASP A 450 9.64 23.93 -15.29
CA ASP A 450 10.16 25.19 -15.83
C ASP A 450 10.68 26.10 -14.71
N PHE A 451 10.00 26.11 -13.55
CA PHE A 451 10.50 26.82 -12.38
C PHE A 451 11.77 26.20 -11.79
N ILE A 452 11.99 24.89 -11.88
CA ILE A 452 13.27 24.29 -11.49
C ILE A 452 14.40 24.90 -12.33
N LYS A 453 14.22 24.99 -13.66
CA LYS A 453 15.20 25.63 -14.57
C LYS A 453 15.45 27.08 -14.20
N ILE A 454 14.39 27.84 -13.95
CA ILE A 454 14.51 29.28 -13.67
C ILE A 454 15.17 29.52 -12.31
N ILE A 455 14.81 28.74 -11.30
CA ILE A 455 15.21 28.98 -9.91
C ILE A 455 16.61 28.43 -9.64
N PHE A 456 16.91 27.18 -10.05
CA PHE A 456 18.17 26.52 -9.71
C PHE A 456 19.25 26.72 -10.78
N TYR A 457 18.86 26.80 -12.05
CA TYR A 457 19.77 26.95 -13.18
C TYR A 457 19.80 28.37 -13.77
N LYS A 458 19.03 29.29 -13.18
CA LYS A 458 18.97 30.72 -13.57
C LYS A 458 18.64 30.93 -15.04
N CYS A 459 17.86 30.03 -15.61
CA CYS A 459 17.45 30.12 -17.01
C CYS A 459 16.48 31.28 -17.24
N ASP A 460 16.71 32.01 -18.32
CA ASP A 460 15.73 32.95 -18.84
C ASP A 460 14.55 32.21 -19.50
N LEU A 461 13.41 32.89 -19.54
CA LEU A 461 12.17 32.36 -20.11
C LEU A 461 12.27 31.96 -21.59
N GLU A 462 13.24 32.52 -22.33
CA GLU A 462 13.44 32.27 -23.77
C GLU A 462 14.30 31.02 -24.05
N SER A 463 15.02 30.52 -23.04
CA SER A 463 15.98 29.40 -23.15
C SER A 463 15.51 28.14 -22.43
N LEU A 464 14.22 28.05 -22.10
CA LEU A 464 13.65 26.90 -21.39
C LEU A 464 13.76 25.58 -22.18
N GLU A 465 13.87 25.65 -23.51
CA GLU A 465 13.97 24.47 -24.39
C GLU A 465 15.39 23.86 -24.41
N ASP A 466 16.41 24.58 -23.93
CA ASP A 466 17.84 24.22 -24.11
C ASP A 466 18.42 23.30 -23.02
N TYR A 467 17.65 22.93 -21.99
CA TYR A 467 18.14 22.18 -20.82
C TYR A 467 17.91 20.66 -20.89
N ASP A 468 18.90 19.88 -20.44
CA ASP A 468 18.84 18.43 -20.38
C ASP A 468 17.79 17.94 -19.35
N LYS A 469 17.10 16.85 -19.67
CA LYS A 469 16.19 16.17 -18.76
C LYS A 469 16.93 15.53 -17.58
N GLU A 470 18.18 15.13 -17.77
CA GLU A 470 19.00 14.52 -16.73
C GLU A 470 19.25 15.50 -15.56
N ASP A 471 19.58 16.76 -15.86
CA ASP A 471 19.82 17.83 -14.88
C ASP A 471 18.57 18.19 -14.04
N ILE A 472 17.39 18.15 -14.64
CA ILE A 472 16.12 18.37 -13.93
C ILE A 472 15.84 17.21 -12.98
N GLN A 473 16.12 15.98 -13.42
CA GLN A 473 15.86 14.78 -12.63
C GLN A 473 16.77 14.73 -11.39
N LEU A 474 18.00 15.17 -11.54
CA LEU A 474 19.01 15.31 -10.50
C LEU A 474 18.52 16.25 -9.37
N ILE A 475 17.98 17.43 -9.70
CA ILE A 475 17.36 18.35 -8.72
C ILE A 475 16.10 17.75 -8.10
N LYS A 476 15.24 17.11 -8.89
CA LYS A 476 14.03 16.43 -8.36
C LYS A 476 14.39 15.34 -7.35
N ASN A 477 15.45 14.56 -7.60
CA ASN A 477 15.91 13.53 -6.68
C ASN A 477 16.37 14.15 -5.35
N ALA A 478 17.06 15.28 -5.38
CA ALA A 478 17.46 16.00 -4.16
C ALA A 478 16.24 16.57 -3.40
N LEU A 479 15.30 17.18 -4.12
CA LEU A 479 14.07 17.71 -3.52
C LEU A 479 13.15 16.61 -2.97
N ASN A 480 13.26 15.38 -3.48
CA ASN A 480 12.47 14.24 -3.00
C ASN A 480 12.76 13.90 -1.53
N PHE A 481 13.95 14.21 -1.01
CA PHE A 481 14.25 14.04 0.42
C PHE A 481 13.44 15.00 1.32
N LEU A 482 12.90 16.09 0.77
CA LEU A 482 11.97 17.00 1.46
C LEU A 482 10.51 16.58 1.26
N ASN A 483 10.24 15.54 0.46
CA ASN A 483 8.90 15.11 0.11
C ASN A 483 8.35 14.08 1.11
N ILE A 484 7.70 14.57 2.16
CA ILE A 484 7.04 13.73 3.17
C ILE A 484 5.92 12.87 2.58
N CYS A 485 5.37 13.22 1.41
CA CYS A 485 4.29 12.47 0.77
C CYS A 485 4.79 11.09 0.38
N GLU A 486 5.96 10.95 -0.24
CA GLU A 486 6.50 9.63 -0.65
C GLU A 486 6.77 8.71 0.55
N ILE A 487 7.14 9.28 1.70
CA ILE A 487 7.41 8.49 2.92
C ILE A 487 6.14 7.84 3.46
N PHE A 488 4.99 8.53 3.34
CA PHE A 488 3.71 8.10 3.92
C PHE A 488 2.66 7.68 2.89
N LYS A 489 3.00 7.74 1.60
CA LYS A 489 2.12 7.27 0.52
C LYS A 489 1.86 5.79 0.72
N GLU A 490 0.60 5.47 0.91
CA GLU A 490 0.16 4.08 1.01
C GLU A 490 -0.20 3.58 -0.40
N ASP A 491 0.14 2.35 -0.75
CA ASP A 491 -0.35 1.78 -2.03
C ASP A 491 -1.84 1.46 -1.86
N SER A 492 -2.69 2.44 -2.19
CA SER A 492 -4.14 2.31 -2.09
C SER A 492 -4.75 1.51 -3.25
N THR A 493 -3.95 1.10 -4.25
CA THR A 493 -4.47 0.76 -5.58
C THR A 493 -4.29 -0.67 -6.04
N LYS A 494 -3.59 -1.54 -5.33
CA LYS A 494 -3.48 -2.93 -5.81
C LYS A 494 -4.73 -3.74 -5.45
N GLU A 495 -5.86 -3.40 -6.05
CA GLU A 495 -6.92 -4.38 -6.34
C GLU A 495 -6.56 -5.21 -7.57
N ILE A 496 -5.76 -4.63 -8.46
CA ILE A 496 -5.24 -5.25 -9.68
C ILE A 496 -3.74 -4.90 -9.79
N GLU A 497 -2.90 -5.89 -10.06
CA GLU A 497 -1.46 -5.72 -10.25
C GLU A 497 -1.06 -6.39 -11.57
N LEU A 498 -0.23 -5.76 -12.39
CA LEU A 498 0.44 -6.42 -13.50
C LEU A 498 1.96 -6.36 -13.26
N LYS A 499 2.55 -7.52 -12.93
CA LYS A 499 3.99 -7.69 -12.74
C LYS A 499 4.52 -8.64 -13.83
N ASP A 500 5.52 -8.19 -14.56
CA ASP A 500 6.02 -8.82 -15.79
C ASP A 500 4.91 -9.02 -16.84
N TYR A 501 4.25 -10.18 -16.81
CA TYR A 501 3.11 -10.53 -17.66
C TYR A 501 1.98 -11.20 -16.88
N THR A 502 2.06 -11.17 -15.55
CA THR A 502 1.09 -11.82 -14.68
C THR A 502 0.12 -10.77 -14.16
N LEU A 503 -1.11 -10.81 -14.68
CA LEU A 503 -2.21 -9.99 -14.18
C LEU A 503 -2.79 -10.64 -12.94
N LYS A 504 -2.75 -9.93 -11.82
CA LYS A 504 -3.36 -10.33 -10.56
C LYS A 504 -4.57 -9.45 -10.31
N ILE A 505 -5.74 -10.05 -10.12
CA ILE A 505 -6.93 -9.36 -9.61
C ILE A 505 -7.08 -9.78 -8.16
N LEU A 506 -6.44 -9.01 -7.29
CA LEU A 506 -6.23 -9.29 -5.87
C LEU A 506 -7.56 -9.42 -5.13
N LYS A 507 -8.58 -8.64 -5.53
CA LYS A 507 -9.96 -8.73 -5.00
C LYS A 507 -10.64 -10.08 -5.20
N TYR A 508 -10.29 -10.81 -6.27
CA TYR A 508 -10.93 -12.08 -6.63
C TYR A 508 -9.97 -13.25 -6.66
N ASN A 509 -8.73 -13.04 -6.18
CA ASN A 509 -7.78 -14.12 -6.04
C ASN A 509 -7.49 -14.79 -7.40
N ILE A 510 -7.40 -13.96 -8.45
CA ILE A 510 -7.19 -14.36 -9.83
C ILE A 510 -5.78 -13.99 -10.21
N GLU A 511 -5.04 -14.95 -10.74
CA GLU A 511 -3.72 -14.76 -11.30
C GLU A 511 -3.75 -15.33 -12.72
N ILE A 512 -3.42 -14.49 -13.70
CA ILE A 512 -3.45 -14.82 -15.11
C ILE A 512 -2.06 -14.54 -15.66
N ASN A 513 -1.35 -15.59 -16.07
CA ASN A 513 -0.13 -15.41 -16.83
C ASN A 513 -0.49 -15.09 -18.28
N LEU A 514 -0.43 -13.81 -18.66
CA LEU A 514 -0.83 -13.35 -19.99
C LEU A 514 0.08 -13.89 -21.11
N LEU A 515 1.27 -14.44 -20.81
CA LEU A 515 2.09 -15.12 -21.82
C LEU A 515 1.59 -16.53 -22.16
N GLU A 516 0.93 -17.17 -21.21
CA GLU A 516 0.38 -18.52 -21.39
C GLU A 516 -0.98 -18.50 -22.10
N GLU A 517 -1.64 -17.34 -22.13
CA GLU A 517 -2.93 -17.14 -22.79
C GLU A 517 -2.78 -16.98 -24.30
N ASP A 518 -3.36 -17.92 -25.06
CA ASP A 518 -3.31 -17.94 -26.53
C ASP A 518 -3.85 -16.64 -27.14
N GLU A 519 -4.89 -16.06 -26.54
CA GLU A 519 -5.52 -14.82 -26.98
C GLU A 519 -4.61 -13.58 -26.80
N MET A 520 -3.63 -13.66 -25.90
CA MET A 520 -2.67 -12.59 -25.60
C MET A 520 -1.32 -12.76 -26.32
N LYS A 521 -1.07 -13.94 -26.93
CA LYS A 521 0.18 -14.21 -27.65
C LYS A 521 0.46 -13.18 -28.75
N GLU A 522 -0.56 -12.67 -29.44
CA GLU A 522 -0.38 -11.60 -30.44
C GLU A 522 0.02 -10.25 -29.83
N ALA A 523 -0.42 -9.94 -28.62
CA ALA A 523 -0.07 -8.70 -27.91
C ALA A 523 1.38 -8.74 -27.37
N PHE A 524 1.90 -9.94 -27.10
CA PHE A 524 3.24 -10.16 -26.52
C PHE A 524 4.25 -10.86 -27.46
N ASN A 525 3.90 -11.14 -28.73
CA ASN A 525 4.74 -11.94 -29.62
C ASN A 525 6.06 -11.24 -30.01
N LYS A 526 7.17 -11.97 -29.90
CA LYS A 526 8.56 -11.49 -30.03
C LYS A 526 9.13 -11.51 -31.46
N ARG A 527 8.30 -11.44 -32.51
CA ARG A 527 8.79 -11.47 -33.92
C ARG A 527 8.72 -10.09 -34.58
N GLY A 528 9.81 -9.34 -34.42
CA GLY A 528 10.10 -8.09 -35.14
C GLY A 528 9.99 -6.84 -34.26
N LYS A 529 10.80 -5.81 -34.58
CA LYS A 529 10.99 -4.54 -33.84
C LYS A 529 9.72 -3.69 -33.60
N LYS A 530 8.51 -4.16 -33.92
CA LYS A 530 7.25 -3.37 -33.95
C LYS A 530 6.19 -3.78 -32.91
N LEU A 531 6.46 -4.72 -32.00
CA LEU A 531 5.44 -5.32 -31.11
C LEU A 531 5.60 -5.04 -29.60
N GLN A 532 6.71 -4.43 -29.15
CA GLN A 532 6.84 -3.99 -27.74
C GLN A 532 5.93 -2.80 -27.39
N ALA A 533 5.43 -2.08 -28.39
CA ALA A 533 4.70 -0.83 -28.22
C ALA A 533 3.35 -0.97 -27.48
N PHE A 534 2.73 -2.17 -27.44
CA PHE A 534 1.44 -2.37 -26.77
C PHE A 534 1.55 -2.95 -25.36
N ALA A 535 2.66 -3.61 -25.01
CA ALA A 535 2.89 -4.16 -23.67
C ALA A 535 3.09 -3.05 -22.63
N GLN A 536 3.86 -2.01 -22.97
CA GLN A 536 4.14 -0.92 -22.03
C GLN A 536 2.92 -0.04 -21.74
N PRO A 537 2.03 0.29 -22.70
CA PRO A 537 0.74 0.90 -22.41
C PRO A 537 -0.17 0.04 -21.53
N ILE A 538 -0.13 -1.30 -21.62
CA ILE A 538 -0.87 -2.19 -20.71
C ILE A 538 -0.32 -2.08 -19.29
N VAL A 539 1.01 -2.16 -19.13
CA VAL A 539 1.69 -2.01 -17.84
C VAL A 539 1.41 -0.64 -17.24
N ASN A 540 1.53 0.42 -18.03
CA ASN A 540 1.28 1.79 -17.56
C ASN A 540 -0.20 2.04 -17.30
N PHE A 541 -1.13 1.46 -18.08
CA PHE A 541 -2.57 1.59 -17.84
C PHE A 541 -3.00 0.89 -16.54
N ILE A 542 -2.52 -0.33 -16.32
CA ILE A 542 -2.87 -1.14 -15.15
C ILE A 542 -2.14 -0.65 -13.89
N ASN A 543 -0.89 -0.19 -14.02
CA ASN A 543 -0.09 0.30 -12.89
C ASN A 543 -0.20 1.81 -12.67
N SER A 544 -0.80 2.59 -13.59
CA SER A 544 -1.18 3.97 -13.26
C SER A 544 -2.30 3.89 -12.26
N THR A 545 -2.06 4.39 -11.04
CA THR A 545 -2.99 4.48 -9.92
C THR A 545 -4.27 5.30 -10.21
N ASN A 546 -4.54 5.62 -11.48
CA ASN A 546 -5.65 6.41 -11.99
C ASN A 546 -6.74 5.50 -12.58
N ILE A 547 -7.93 5.55 -11.97
CA ILE A 547 -9.15 4.83 -12.41
C ILE A 547 -9.61 5.31 -13.82
N ASN A 548 -9.14 6.49 -14.26
CA ASN A 548 -9.42 7.09 -15.57
C ASN A 548 -8.15 7.27 -16.41
N PHE A 549 -7.81 6.29 -17.25
CA PHE A 549 -6.68 6.40 -18.16
C PHE A 549 -7.11 6.99 -19.49
N LYS A 550 -6.66 8.22 -19.75
CA LYS A 550 -6.88 8.88 -21.03
C LYS A 550 -5.76 8.52 -21.99
N LEU A 551 -6.10 7.78 -23.05
CA LEU A 551 -5.13 7.44 -24.10
C LEU A 551 -4.88 8.69 -24.94
N THR A 552 -3.80 9.41 -24.63
CA THR A 552 -3.35 10.58 -25.36
C THR A 552 -2.47 10.17 -26.54
N GLU A 553 -2.38 11.05 -27.54
CA GLU A 553 -1.42 10.92 -28.65
C GLU A 553 -0.01 10.61 -28.09
N LYS A 554 0.46 11.39 -27.10
CA LYS A 554 1.78 11.23 -26.48
C LYS A 554 2.06 9.82 -25.92
N ASN A 555 1.08 9.16 -25.31
CA ASN A 555 1.26 7.86 -24.65
C ASN A 555 1.24 6.66 -25.61
N ILE A 556 0.62 6.81 -26.80
CA ILE A 556 0.72 5.81 -27.88
C ILE A 556 2.08 5.93 -28.58
N TYR A 557 2.60 7.15 -28.67
CA TYR A 557 3.74 7.49 -29.51
C TYR A 557 5.12 7.36 -28.87
N GLU A 558 5.25 7.39 -27.53
CA GLU A 558 6.53 7.18 -26.85
C GLU A 558 7.14 5.78 -27.06
N TYR A 559 6.36 4.82 -27.60
CA TYR A 559 6.79 3.43 -27.76
C TYR A 559 6.81 2.93 -29.21
N ASP A 560 6.47 3.78 -30.19
CA ASP A 560 6.56 3.46 -31.63
C ASP A 560 7.88 4.02 -32.19
N ILE A 561 8.91 3.17 -32.27
CA ILE A 561 10.27 3.52 -32.73
C ILE A 561 10.32 3.56 -34.27
N ASP A 562 9.53 4.43 -34.90
CA ASP A 562 9.62 4.69 -36.35
C ASP A 562 9.52 6.22 -36.58
N GLU A 563 10.66 6.90 -36.44
CA GLU A 563 10.81 8.38 -36.52
C GLU A 563 10.30 9.01 -37.83
N ASN A 564 9.94 8.21 -38.84
CA ASN A 564 9.73 8.66 -40.23
C ASN A 564 8.31 8.49 -40.79
N ARG A 565 7.25 8.40 -39.97
CA ARG A 565 5.87 8.41 -40.48
C ARG A 565 5.23 9.80 -40.46
N GLU A 566 4.89 10.31 -41.65
CA GLU A 566 4.01 11.47 -41.79
C GLU A 566 2.61 11.21 -41.20
N LYS A 567 2.20 12.15 -40.37
CA LYS A 567 1.18 12.04 -39.32
C LYS A 567 -0.20 12.38 -39.88
N THR A 568 -1.13 11.44 -39.87
CA THR A 568 -2.54 11.70 -40.24
C THR A 568 -3.51 11.18 -39.18
N SER A 569 -4.64 11.90 -38.98
CA SER A 569 -5.73 11.52 -38.08
C SER A 569 -6.34 10.14 -38.37
N LYS A 570 -6.15 9.61 -39.59
CA LYS A 570 -6.53 8.25 -39.98
C LYS A 570 -5.61 7.17 -39.38
N GLY A 571 -4.31 7.47 -39.19
CA GLY A 571 -3.36 6.57 -38.52
C GLY A 571 -3.72 6.34 -37.06
N LEU A 572 -4.00 7.42 -36.33
CA LEU A 572 -4.47 7.39 -34.93
C LEU A 572 -5.69 6.52 -34.70
N LYS A 573 -6.72 6.67 -35.53
CA LYS A 573 -7.94 5.85 -35.45
C LYS A 573 -7.64 4.37 -35.64
N LYS A 574 -6.67 4.03 -36.50
CA LYS A 574 -6.26 2.65 -36.79
C LYS A 574 -5.50 2.04 -35.61
N ASP A 575 -4.61 2.79 -34.98
CA ASP A 575 -3.83 2.30 -33.83
C ASP A 575 -4.68 2.19 -32.57
N PHE A 576 -5.62 3.12 -32.37
CA PHE A 576 -6.64 3.01 -31.32
C PHE A 576 -7.53 1.78 -31.50
N SER A 577 -8.01 1.53 -32.74
CA SER A 577 -8.79 0.34 -33.06
C SER A 577 -7.99 -0.95 -32.82
N ARG A 578 -6.69 -0.94 -33.13
CA ARG A 578 -5.80 -2.09 -32.89
C ARG A 578 -5.61 -2.35 -31.41
N PHE A 579 -5.41 -1.31 -30.59
CA PHE A 579 -5.33 -1.46 -29.13
C PHE A 579 -6.62 -2.07 -28.56
N LYS A 580 -7.79 -1.56 -28.98
CA LYS A 580 -9.08 -2.14 -28.56
C LYS A 580 -9.20 -3.62 -28.94
N THR A 581 -8.87 -3.98 -30.18
CA THR A 581 -9.06 -5.35 -30.68
C THR A 581 -8.02 -6.35 -30.16
N LYS A 582 -6.77 -5.93 -29.99
CA LYS A 582 -5.65 -6.83 -29.62
C LYS A 582 -5.34 -6.86 -28.13
N VAL A 583 -5.87 -5.92 -27.34
CA VAL A 583 -5.57 -5.81 -25.91
C VAL A 583 -6.85 -5.84 -25.08
N VAL A 584 -7.75 -4.87 -25.30
CA VAL A 584 -8.92 -4.69 -24.43
C VAL A 584 -9.89 -5.87 -24.52
N LEU A 585 -10.26 -6.29 -25.74
CA LEU A 585 -11.19 -7.40 -25.93
C LEU A 585 -10.63 -8.75 -25.40
N PRO A 586 -9.37 -9.14 -25.71
CA PRO A 586 -8.78 -10.35 -25.13
C PRO A 586 -8.71 -10.32 -23.60
N LEU A 587 -8.26 -9.20 -23.02
CA LEU A 587 -8.12 -9.10 -21.56
C LEU A 587 -9.47 -9.17 -20.84
N ASN A 588 -10.50 -8.49 -21.37
CA ASN A 588 -11.87 -8.61 -20.86
C ASN A 588 -12.38 -10.06 -20.90
N SER A 589 -12.12 -10.77 -22.00
CA SER A 589 -12.53 -12.17 -22.16
C SER A 589 -11.84 -13.11 -21.16
N ILE A 590 -10.53 -12.95 -20.97
CA ILE A 590 -9.76 -13.79 -20.05
C ILE A 590 -10.19 -13.55 -18.60
N VAL A 591 -10.37 -12.28 -18.22
CA VAL A 591 -10.80 -11.90 -16.87
C VAL A 591 -12.21 -12.40 -16.58
N ASP A 592 -13.18 -12.23 -17.49
CA ASP A 592 -14.55 -12.75 -17.34
C ASP A 592 -14.55 -14.28 -17.20
N ARG A 593 -13.73 -14.99 -18.00
CA ARG A 593 -13.57 -16.44 -17.89
C ARG A 593 -13.09 -16.87 -16.51
N GLU A 594 -12.08 -16.20 -15.97
CA GLU A 594 -11.53 -16.50 -14.64
C GLU A 594 -12.46 -16.12 -13.48
N LEU A 595 -13.26 -15.07 -13.64
CA LEU A 595 -14.30 -14.68 -12.69
C LEU A 595 -15.43 -15.71 -12.67
N LYS A 596 -15.87 -16.19 -13.84
CA LYS A 596 -16.92 -17.22 -13.97
C LYS A 596 -16.53 -18.55 -13.34
N LYS A 597 -15.26 -18.98 -13.46
CA LYS A 597 -14.75 -20.19 -12.76
C LYS A 597 -14.99 -20.13 -11.25
N ARG A 598 -14.99 -18.92 -10.69
CA ARG A 598 -15.20 -18.63 -9.26
C ARG A 598 -16.65 -18.25 -8.93
N GLY A 599 -17.56 -18.35 -9.90
CA GLY A 599 -18.99 -18.02 -9.74
C GLY A 599 -19.30 -16.53 -9.63
N ILE A 600 -18.41 -15.67 -10.14
CA ILE A 600 -18.55 -14.20 -10.10
C ILE A 600 -19.07 -13.72 -11.46
N ILE A 601 -20.04 -12.81 -11.45
CA ILE A 601 -20.59 -12.17 -12.66
C ILE A 601 -20.00 -10.77 -12.76
N SER A 602 -19.45 -10.40 -13.90
CA SER A 602 -18.79 -9.12 -14.09
C SER A 602 -19.36 -8.34 -15.27
N GLU A 603 -19.25 -7.02 -15.19
CA GLU A 603 -19.22 -6.17 -16.38
C GLU A 603 -17.84 -6.30 -17.07
N GLU A 604 -17.62 -5.56 -18.16
CA GLU A 604 -16.33 -5.51 -18.82
C GLU A 604 -15.24 -4.98 -17.87
N PHE A 605 -14.15 -5.74 -17.71
CA PHE A 605 -13.01 -5.40 -16.86
C PHE A 605 -12.33 -4.08 -17.27
N ILE A 606 -12.31 -3.77 -18.57
CA ILE A 606 -11.90 -2.49 -19.13
C ILE A 606 -13.08 -1.93 -19.93
N ASN A 607 -13.58 -0.78 -19.49
CA ASN A 607 -14.62 -0.02 -20.15
C ASN A 607 -14.03 1.09 -21.03
N PHE A 608 -14.70 1.40 -22.14
CA PHE A 608 -14.31 2.50 -23.02
C PHE A 608 -15.38 3.59 -23.07
N ASN A 609 -15.03 4.80 -22.63
CA ASN A 609 -15.87 5.99 -22.78
C ASN A 609 -15.56 6.69 -24.12
N SER A 610 -16.48 6.55 -25.07
CA SER A 610 -16.35 7.12 -26.42
C SER A 610 -16.41 8.65 -26.47
N ARG A 611 -17.05 9.30 -25.50
CA ARG A 611 -17.14 10.77 -25.41
C ARG A 611 -15.82 11.37 -24.91
N GLU A 612 -15.20 10.72 -23.94
CA GLU A 612 -13.96 11.20 -23.31
C GLU A 612 -12.69 10.62 -23.94
N ARG A 613 -12.84 9.62 -24.82
CA ARG A 613 -11.75 8.81 -25.39
C ARG A 613 -10.83 8.24 -24.30
N ALA A 614 -11.43 7.75 -23.23
CA ALA A 614 -10.73 7.23 -22.05
C ALA A 614 -11.12 5.77 -21.80
N PHE A 615 -10.18 5.04 -21.21
CA PHE A 615 -10.41 3.69 -20.69
C PHE A 615 -10.47 3.75 -19.18
N THR A 616 -11.38 2.97 -18.61
CA THR A 616 -11.50 2.81 -17.17
C THR A 616 -11.41 1.33 -16.83
N ILE A 617 -10.75 1.02 -15.73
CA ILE A 617 -10.72 -0.34 -15.21
C ILE A 617 -11.90 -0.48 -14.25
N ASN A 618 -12.76 -1.45 -14.53
CA ASN A 618 -13.79 -1.85 -13.59
C ASN A 618 -13.23 -2.94 -12.67
N SER A 619 -13.15 -2.63 -11.38
CA SER A 619 -12.76 -3.59 -10.34
C SER A 619 -13.94 -4.01 -9.45
N ASP A 620 -15.14 -3.50 -9.68
CA ASP A 620 -16.36 -3.82 -8.94
C ASP A 620 -17.20 -4.89 -9.65
N PHE A 621 -16.86 -6.16 -9.39
CA PHE A 621 -17.62 -7.32 -9.86
C PHE A 621 -18.52 -7.89 -8.76
N TYR A 622 -19.72 -8.31 -9.14
CA TYR A 622 -20.76 -8.73 -8.20
C TYR A 622 -20.89 -10.25 -8.17
N ILE A 623 -21.09 -10.81 -6.99
CA ILE A 623 -21.53 -12.20 -6.82
C ILE A 623 -23.06 -12.15 -6.82
N ARG A 624 -23.71 -12.98 -7.64
CA ARG A 624 -25.14 -13.24 -7.48
C ARG A 624 -25.36 -14.30 -6.40
#